data_AF-A0A7J3IGU8-F1
#
_entry.id   AF-A0A7J3IGU8-F1
#
_cell.length_a   1.000
_cell.length_b   1.000
_cell.length_c   1.000
_cell.angle_alpha   90.00
_cell.angle_beta   90.00
_cell.angle_gamma   90.00
#
_symmetry.space_group_name_H-M   'P 1'
#
loop_
_entity.id
_entity.type
_entity.pdbx_description
1 polymer ?
#
loop_
_entity_poly.entity_id
_entity_poly.type
_entity_poly.pdbx_seq_one_letter_code
_entity_poly.pdbx_strand_id
1 'polypeptide(L)'
;MSEGEYKRRIENVRKVLQRKGLDALYLTNATSIFYLTGYSFISTERPAALVIPLDGKITFMGPLLERDHVPLKTRLIEEIKTYLDYPGERHPIEYFAEFLKEMG
;
A
#
# COMPACT_ATOMS: atom_id res chain seq x y z
N MET A 1 17.05 4.68 8.56
CA MET A 1 16.62 5.92 7.86
C MET A 1 15.59 6.63 8.71
N SER A 2 15.54 7.97 8.69
CA SER A 2 14.57 8.74 9.46
C SER A 2 13.18 8.74 8.79
N GLU A 3 12.12 8.91 9.57
CA GLU A 3 10.75 9.07 9.07
C GLU A 3 10.64 10.24 8.07
N GLY A 4 11.40 11.32 8.29
CA GLY A 4 11.44 12.48 7.40
C GLY A 4 11.95 12.17 5.99
N GLU A 5 12.90 11.23 5.85
CA GLU A 5 13.40 10.83 4.52
C GLU A 5 12.31 10.09 3.72
N TYR A 6 11.53 9.23 4.36
CA TYR A 6 10.41 8.57 3.70
C TYR A 6 9.32 9.57 3.30
N LYS A 7 8.95 10.51 4.19
CA LYS A 7 7.99 11.58 3.87
C LYS A 7 8.42 12.37 2.63
N ARG A 8 9.70 12.73 2.54
CA ARG A 8 10.26 13.42 1.37
C ARG A 8 10.12 12.60 0.07
N ARG A 9 10.33 11.28 0.13
CA ARG A 9 10.15 10.40 -1.04
C ARG A 9 8.69 10.32 -1.48
N ILE A 10 7.76 10.23 -0.53
CA ILE A 10 6.33 10.23 -0.81
C ILE A 10 5.87 11.56 -1.40
N GLU A 11 6.34 12.69 -0.88
CA GLU A 11 6.08 14.01 -1.48
C GLU A 11 6.58 14.08 -2.92
N ASN A 12 7.75 13.52 -3.21
CA ASN A 12 8.27 13.45 -4.57
C ASN A 12 7.40 12.57 -5.49
N VAL A 13 6.89 11.45 -4.99
CA VAL A 13 5.90 10.63 -5.71
C VAL A 13 4.66 11.46 -6.05
N ARG A 14 4.08 12.17 -5.08
CA ARG A 14 2.91 13.03 -5.31
C ARG A 14 3.18 14.15 -6.33
N LYS A 15 4.36 14.78 -6.28
CA LYS A 15 4.78 15.76 -7.30
C LYS A 15 4.88 15.15 -8.70
N VAL A 16 5.27 13.87 -8.81
CA VAL A 16 5.28 13.16 -10.10
C VAL A 16 3.86 12.83 -10.56
N LEU A 17 2.99 12.36 -9.67
CA LEU A 17 1.58 12.10 -9.96
C LEU A 17 0.88 13.38 -10.47
N GLN A 18 1.04 14.49 -9.76
CA GLN A 18 0.48 15.79 -10.13
C GLN A 18 0.94 16.24 -11.52
N ARG A 19 2.25 16.18 -11.80
CA ARG A 19 2.81 16.57 -13.11
C ARG A 19 2.32 15.69 -14.25
N LYS A 20 1.97 14.44 -13.98
CA LYS A 20 1.48 13.48 -14.98
C LYS A 20 -0.04 13.43 -15.08
N GLY A 21 -0.77 14.16 -14.22
CA GLY A 21 -2.23 14.09 -14.16
C GLY A 21 -2.73 12.69 -13.76
N LEU A 22 -2.05 12.04 -12.82
CA LEU A 22 -2.43 10.71 -12.31
C LEU A 22 -2.99 10.84 -10.89
N ASP A 23 -4.05 10.09 -10.61
CA ASP A 23 -4.75 10.15 -9.31
C ASP A 23 -4.05 9.35 -8.21
N ALA A 24 -3.33 8.28 -8.57
CA ALA A 24 -2.64 7.43 -7.61
C ALA A 24 -1.48 6.64 -8.24
N LEU A 25 -0.60 6.16 -7.37
CA LEU A 25 0.40 5.15 -7.66
C LEU A 25 -0.01 3.83 -7.00
N TYR A 26 -0.14 2.77 -7.81
CA TYR A 26 -0.35 1.38 -7.35
C TYR A 26 0.97 0.60 -7.47
N LEU A 27 1.49 0.10 -6.35
CA LEU A 27 2.76 -0.64 -6.28
C LEU A 27 2.57 -2.05 -5.73
N THR A 28 3.12 -3.03 -6.43
CA THR A 28 3.17 -4.45 -6.00
C THR A 28 4.58 -4.94 -5.70
N ASN A 29 5.60 -4.16 -6.08
CA ASN A 29 6.99 -4.55 -5.85
C ASN A 29 7.39 -4.30 -4.37
N ALA A 30 7.72 -5.37 -3.65
CA ALA A 30 8.09 -5.30 -2.23
C ALA A 30 9.29 -4.38 -1.95
N THR A 31 10.29 -4.33 -2.83
CA THR A 31 11.44 -3.43 -2.70
C THR A 31 11.04 -1.97 -2.82
N SER A 32 10.13 -1.63 -3.74
CA SER A 32 9.59 -0.27 -3.88
C SER A 32 8.73 0.13 -2.68
N ILE A 33 7.90 -0.79 -2.17
CA ILE A 33 7.12 -0.57 -0.95
C ILE A 33 8.04 -0.26 0.24
N PHE A 34 9.07 -1.08 0.43
CA PHE A 34 10.08 -0.87 1.47
C PHE A 34 10.83 0.46 1.29
N TYR A 35 11.24 0.79 0.07
CA TYR A 35 11.95 2.04 -0.22
C TYR A 35 11.14 3.29 0.14
N LEU A 36 9.81 3.25 -0.05
CA LEU A 36 8.92 4.39 0.19
C LEU A 36 8.40 4.46 1.63
N THR A 37 8.20 3.33 2.29
CA THR A 37 7.46 3.27 3.57
C THR A 37 8.25 2.67 4.72
N GLY A 38 9.38 2.02 4.44
CA GLY A 38 10.15 1.23 5.40
C GLY A 38 9.49 -0.09 5.81
N TYR A 39 8.30 -0.40 5.29
CA TYR A 39 7.60 -1.64 5.56
C TYR A 39 8.09 -2.75 4.61
N SER A 40 8.42 -3.90 5.19
CA SER A 40 8.78 -5.11 4.47
C SER A 40 7.87 -6.25 4.90
N PHE A 41 7.55 -7.10 3.93
CA PHE A 41 6.78 -8.32 4.13
C PHE A 41 7.37 -9.42 3.26
N ILE A 42 7.04 -10.68 3.57
CA ILE A 42 7.49 -11.82 2.78
C ILE A 42 6.63 -11.88 1.52
N SER A 43 7.20 -11.47 0.39
CA SER A 43 6.54 -11.56 -0.91
C SER A 43 6.46 -13.03 -1.33
N THR A 44 5.29 -13.63 -1.15
CA THR A 44 4.96 -14.99 -1.57
C THR A 44 3.95 -14.95 -2.72
N GLU A 45 3.24 -16.04 -2.98
CA GLU A 45 2.10 -16.08 -3.90
C GLU A 45 0.95 -15.16 -3.51
N ARG A 46 0.90 -14.71 -2.26
CA ARG A 46 -0.17 -13.86 -1.71
C ARG A 46 -0.09 -12.43 -2.27
N PRO A 47 -1.13 -11.94 -2.98
CA PRO A 47 -1.13 -10.57 -3.49
C PRO A 47 -1.04 -9.52 -2.38
N ALA A 48 -0.19 -8.53 -2.59
CA ALA A 48 -0.07 -7.35 -1.75
C ALA A 48 0.18 -6.12 -2.62
N ALA A 49 -0.36 -4.98 -2.21
CA ALA A 49 -0.18 -3.71 -2.92
C ALA A 49 -0.14 -2.52 -1.96
N LEU A 50 0.54 -1.47 -2.38
CA LEU A 50 0.52 -0.16 -1.76
C LEU A 50 -0.09 0.84 -2.73
N VAL A 51 -1.08 1.60 -2.25
CA VAL A 51 -1.70 2.70 -2.99
C VAL A 51 -1.27 4.00 -2.35
N ILE A 52 -0.61 4.86 -3.14
CA ILE A 52 -0.25 6.22 -2.76
C ILE A 52 -1.09 7.16 -3.63
N PRO A 53 -2.20 7.70 -3.11
CA PRO A 53 -2.99 8.65 -3.86
C PRO A 53 -2.28 10.02 -3.94
N LEU A 54 -2.67 10.81 -4.95
CA LEU A 54 -2.23 12.18 -5.14
C LEU A 54 -2.51 13.02 -3.87
N ASP A 55 -3.68 12.82 -3.29
CA ASP A 55 -4.08 13.36 -1.98
C ASP A 55 -4.80 12.28 -1.15
N GLY A 56 -4.71 12.36 0.18
CA GLY A 56 -5.32 11.39 1.10
C GLY A 56 -4.35 10.38 1.71
N LYS A 57 -4.89 9.27 2.20
CA LYS A 57 -4.16 8.29 3.02
C LYS A 57 -3.45 7.25 2.16
N ILE A 58 -2.23 6.91 2.57
CA ILE A 58 -1.52 5.78 1.96
C ILE A 58 -2.12 4.49 2.49
N THR A 59 -2.52 3.63 1.56
CA THR A 59 -3.26 2.41 1.87
C THR A 59 -2.45 1.18 1.48
N PHE A 60 -2.29 0.24 2.41
CA PHE A 60 -1.81 -1.10 2.11
C PHE A 60 -3.00 -2.04 1.89
N MET A 61 -2.91 -2.88 0.87
CA MET A 61 -3.87 -3.94 0.57
C MET A 61 -3.13 -5.27 0.61
N GLY A 62 -3.60 -6.23 1.42
CA GLY A 62 -2.89 -7.51 1.55
C GLY A 62 -3.58 -8.54 2.44
N PRO A 63 -2.89 -9.64 2.78
CA PRO A 63 -3.44 -10.68 3.65
C PRO A 63 -3.79 -10.16 5.05
N LEU A 64 -4.79 -10.75 5.68
CA LEU A 64 -5.23 -10.43 7.05
C LEU A 64 -4.07 -10.43 8.07
N LEU A 65 -3.10 -11.34 7.91
CA LEU A 65 -1.93 -11.45 8.79
C LEU A 65 -1.12 -10.14 8.88
N GLU A 66 -1.15 -9.29 7.86
CA GLU A 66 -0.35 -8.06 7.83
C GLU A 66 -1.01 -6.89 8.58
N ARG A 67 -2.31 -7.01 8.92
CA ARG A 67 -3.09 -5.94 9.56
C ARG A 67 -2.40 -5.38 10.81
N ASP A 68 -1.90 -6.26 11.67
CA ASP A 68 -1.29 -5.86 12.93
C ASP A 68 0.22 -5.63 12.81
N HIS A 69 0.85 -6.13 11.73
CA HIS A 69 2.28 -5.95 11.50
C HIS A 69 2.64 -4.58 10.92
N VAL A 70 1.83 -4.06 9.99
CA VAL A 70 2.10 -2.77 9.33
C VAL A 70 2.28 -1.63 10.35
N PRO A 71 1.36 -1.41 11.33
CA PRO A 71 1.48 -0.30 12.28
C PRO A 71 2.68 -0.41 13.22
N LEU A 72 3.19 -1.63 13.45
CA LEU A 72 4.38 -1.87 14.26
C LEU A 72 5.68 -1.49 13.54
N LYS A 73 5.64 -1.35 12.22
CA LYS A 73 6.83 -1.09 11.38
C LYS A 73 6.86 0.32 10.82
N THR A 74 5.72 0.91 10.53
CA THR A 74 5.65 2.25 9.94
C THR A 74 4.36 2.97 10.31
N ARG A 75 4.43 4.30 10.42
CA ARG A 75 3.27 5.19 10.61
C ARG A 75 2.82 5.85 9.31
N LEU A 76 3.52 5.57 8.21
CA LEU A 76 3.26 6.18 6.90
C LEU A 76 2.10 5.51 6.17
N ILE A 77 1.86 4.23 6.46
CA ILE A 77 0.69 3.51 5.95
C ILE A 77 -0.42 3.76 6.98
N GLU A 78 -1.40 4.56 6.58
CA GLU A 78 -2.45 5.06 7.47
C GLU A 78 -3.72 4.21 7.40
N GLU A 79 -3.89 3.49 6.30
CA GLU A 79 -5.03 2.60 6.08
C GLU A 79 -4.55 1.23 5.62
N ILE A 80 -5.22 0.19 6.12
CA ILE A 80 -4.88 -1.21 5.85
C ILE A 80 -6.18 -1.93 5.51
N LYS A 81 -6.30 -2.34 4.25
CA LYS A 81 -7.43 -3.15 3.77
C LYS A 81 -6.95 -4.58 3.58
N THR A 82 -7.67 -5.54 4.13
CA THR A 82 -7.21 -6.94 4.13
C THR A 82 -8.24 -7.91 3.59
N TYR A 83 -7.74 -9.00 3.01
CA TYR A 83 -8.53 -10.16 2.63
C TYR A 83 -8.14 -11.38 3.45
N LEU A 84 -9.07 -12.33 3.58
CA LEU A 84 -8.81 -13.63 4.18
C LEU A 84 -8.33 -14.60 3.08
N ASP A 85 -7.12 -15.14 3.22
CA ASP A 85 -6.50 -16.03 2.23
C ASP A 85 -6.95 -17.49 2.36
N TYR A 86 -7.36 -17.92 3.55
CA TYR A 86 -7.91 -19.26 3.80
C TYR A 86 -9.11 -19.20 4.77
N PRO A 87 -10.26 -19.84 4.47
CA PRO A 87 -10.48 -20.83 3.40
C PRO A 87 -10.65 -20.25 1.98
N GLY A 88 -10.60 -18.92 1.81
CA GLY A 88 -10.47 -18.26 0.50
C GLY A 88 -11.68 -18.47 -0.41
N GLU A 89 -12.80 -17.78 -0.13
CA GLU A 89 -14.03 -17.92 -0.91
C GLU A 89 -14.00 -17.13 -2.24
N ARG A 90 -13.15 -16.10 -2.33
CA ARG A 90 -13.02 -15.21 -3.49
C ARG A 90 -11.56 -14.94 -3.79
N HIS A 91 -11.24 -14.65 -5.05
CA HIS A 91 -9.86 -14.36 -5.43
C HIS A 91 -9.40 -13.01 -4.84
N PRO A 92 -8.16 -12.88 -4.29
CA PRO A 92 -7.70 -11.64 -3.64
C PRO A 92 -7.83 -10.36 -4.48
N ILE A 93 -7.70 -10.49 -5.80
CA ILE A 93 -7.84 -9.35 -6.73
C ILE A 93 -9.27 -8.81 -6.78
N GLU A 94 -10.28 -9.62 -6.51
CA GLU A 94 -11.66 -9.12 -6.41
C GLU A 94 -11.81 -8.18 -5.22
N TYR A 95 -11.22 -8.51 -4.07
CA TYR A 95 -11.17 -7.63 -2.92
C TYR A 95 -10.41 -6.34 -3.25
N PHE A 96 -9.26 -6.42 -3.95
CA PHE A 96 -8.49 -5.23 -4.33
C PHE A 96 -9.31 -4.31 -5.24
N ALA A 97 -10.11 -4.86 -6.16
CA ALA A 97 -10.99 -4.07 -7.00
C ALA A 97 -12.10 -3.37 -6.18
N GLU A 98 -12.67 -4.04 -5.18
CA GLU A 98 -13.63 -3.44 -4.25
C GLU A 98 -12.99 -2.33 -3.41
N PHE A 99 -11.83 -2.61 -2.83
CA PHE A 99 -11.05 -1.66 -2.05
C PHE A 99 -10.71 -0.39 -2.84
N LEU A 100 -10.30 -0.53 -4.09
CA LEU A 100 -10.00 0.61 -4.95
C LEU A 100 -11.25 1.43 -5.26
N LYS A 101 -12.42 0.80 -5.50
CA LYS A 101 -13.68 1.52 -5.70
C LYS A 101 -14.14 2.30 -4.47
N GLU A 102 -13.86 1.81 -3.27
CA GLU A 102 -14.16 2.51 -2.02
C GLU A 102 -13.27 3.75 -1.81
N MET A 103 -12.10 3.79 -2.45
CA MET A 103 -11.14 4.88 -2.33
C MET A 103 -11.45 6.09 -3.22
N GLY A 104 -12.40 5.96 -4.15
CA GLY A 104 -12.81 7.01 -5.10
C GLY A 104 -12.21 6.85 -6.49
#